data_AF-A0ABD3KZ53-F1
#
_entry.id   AF-A0ABD3KZ53-F1
#
_cell.length_a   1.000
_cell.length_b   1.000
_cell.length_c   1.000
_cell.angle_alpha   90.00
_cell.angle_beta   90.00
_cell.angle_gamma   90.00
#
_symmetry.space_group_name_H-M   'P 1'
#
loop_
_entity.id
_entity.type
_entity.pdbx_description
1 polymer ?
#
loop_
_entity_poly.entity_id
_entity_poly.type
_entity_poly.pdbx_seq_one_letter_code
_entity_poly.pdbx_strand_id
1 'polypeptide(L)'
;MATKKAGTMCRPRETTPLSSPCLTALLDVFELYKDGNFKLTSVGSDLLGEDQQPQYMVPPYVWFRLYPTNDYAISIDGAVKVHKAEPRDADNHHSFLGATCIPAFQIEDAEVAKRAEFIS
;
A
#
# COMPACT_ATOMS: atom_id res chain seq x y z
N MET A 1 23.57 -46.27 -8.59
CA MET A 1 23.64 -45.57 -7.30
C MET A 1 23.52 -44.08 -7.56
N ALA A 2 22.39 -43.45 -7.21
CA ALA A 2 22.23 -42.00 -7.30
C ALA A 2 22.47 -41.39 -5.92
N THR A 3 23.50 -40.57 -5.80
CA THR A 3 23.85 -39.85 -4.57
C THR A 3 22.90 -38.66 -4.39
N LYS A 4 22.01 -38.76 -3.39
CA LYS A 4 21.13 -37.66 -2.97
C LYS A 4 21.98 -36.58 -2.29
N LYS A 5 22.28 -35.49 -3.00
CA LYS A 5 22.87 -34.29 -2.37
C LYS A 5 21.85 -33.73 -1.39
N ALA A 6 22.17 -33.77 -0.09
CA ALA A 6 21.40 -33.09 0.94
C ALA A 6 21.56 -31.58 0.72
N GLY A 7 20.49 -30.91 0.28
CA GLY A 7 20.43 -29.45 0.28
C GLY A 7 20.36 -28.96 1.72
N THR A 8 21.23 -28.04 2.11
CA THR A 8 21.13 -27.35 3.39
C THR A 8 19.86 -26.50 3.39
N MET A 9 18.88 -26.91 4.19
CA MET A 9 17.66 -26.12 4.41
C MET A 9 17.99 -24.99 5.39
N CYS A 10 17.99 -23.75 4.92
CA CYS A 10 18.17 -22.58 5.79
C CYS A 10 16.86 -22.32 6.54
N ARG A 11 16.84 -22.48 7.87
CA ARG A 11 15.74 -22.03 8.73
C ARG A 11 15.90 -20.52 8.93
N PRO A 12 14.85 -19.69 8.74
CA PRO A 12 14.87 -18.30 9.18
C PRO A 12 15.26 -18.25 10.65
N ARG A 13 16.18 -17.35 11.01
CA ARG A 13 16.59 -17.13 12.40
C ARG A 13 15.32 -16.84 13.18
N GLU A 14 15.10 -17.55 14.27
CA GLU A 14 13.97 -17.34 15.18
C GLU A 14 14.09 -15.91 15.71
N THR A 15 13.45 -14.96 15.04
CA THR A 15 13.19 -13.64 15.61
C THR A 15 12.28 -13.90 16.81
N THR A 16 12.65 -13.34 17.96
CA THR A 16 11.87 -13.18 19.18
C THR A 16 10.37 -13.34 18.95
N PRO A 17 9.61 -14.09 19.77
CA PRO A 17 8.19 -14.29 19.56
C PRO A 17 7.55 -12.92 19.33
N LEU A 18 7.12 -12.67 18.11
CA LEU A 18 6.47 -11.43 17.75
C LEU A 18 5.11 -11.48 18.45
N SER A 19 5.07 -10.99 19.67
CA SER A 19 3.82 -10.74 20.40
C SER A 19 3.02 -9.59 19.79
N SER A 20 3.38 -9.14 18.58
CA SER A 20 2.70 -8.11 17.83
C SER A 20 2.02 -8.78 16.64
N PRO A 21 0.67 -8.78 16.57
CA PRO A 21 -0.03 -9.27 15.39
C PRO A 21 0.45 -8.46 14.19
N CYS A 22 0.93 -9.13 13.14
CA CYS A 22 1.38 -8.58 11.86
C CYS A 22 1.63 -7.05 11.81
N LEU A 23 2.87 -6.61 12.09
CA LEU A 23 3.34 -5.22 11.95
C LEU A 23 3.44 -4.76 10.47
N THR A 24 2.45 -5.09 9.63
CA THR A 24 2.32 -4.41 8.33
C THR A 24 1.58 -3.10 8.58
N ALA A 25 2.23 -1.98 8.30
CA ALA A 25 1.57 -0.68 8.43
C ALA A 25 0.31 -0.63 7.54
N LEU A 26 -0.76 -0.05 8.07
CA LEU A 26 -2.00 0.24 7.34
C LEU A 26 -1.67 1.06 6.08
N LEU A 27 -2.29 0.73 4.94
CA LEU A 27 -2.10 1.43 3.67
C LEU A 27 -3.38 2.15 3.27
N ASP A 28 -3.27 3.41 2.86
CA ASP A 28 -4.35 4.12 2.18
C ASP A 28 -4.18 3.99 0.68
N VAL A 29 -5.21 3.53 0.01
CA VAL A 29 -5.37 3.61 -1.44
C VAL A 29 -6.09 4.90 -1.76
N PHE A 30 -5.37 5.83 -2.39
CA PHE A 30 -5.93 7.05 -2.94
C PHE A 30 -6.32 6.83 -4.39
N GLU A 31 -7.55 7.19 -4.73
CA GLU A 31 -8.12 7.14 -6.07
C GLU A 31 -8.56 8.53 -6.50
N LEU A 32 -8.15 8.97 -7.69
CA LEU A 32 -8.59 10.20 -8.33
C LEU A 32 -9.37 9.88 -9.61
N TYR A 33 -10.62 10.30 -9.61
CA TYR A 33 -11.57 10.08 -10.69
C TYR A 33 -11.51 11.22 -11.71
N LYS A 34 -12.00 10.95 -12.93
CA LYS A 34 -11.96 11.90 -14.05
C LYS A 34 -12.72 13.21 -13.81
N ASP A 35 -13.71 13.17 -12.92
CA ASP A 35 -14.51 14.33 -12.49
C ASP A 35 -13.83 15.15 -11.38
N GLY A 36 -12.62 14.75 -10.94
CA GLY A 36 -11.88 15.39 -9.86
C GLY A 36 -12.30 14.93 -8.46
N ASN A 37 -13.28 14.03 -8.35
CA ASN A 37 -13.60 13.40 -7.07
C ASN A 37 -12.47 12.46 -6.66
N PHE A 38 -12.29 12.29 -5.35
CA PHE A 38 -11.32 11.35 -4.82
C PHE A 38 -11.93 10.41 -3.79
N LYS A 39 -11.33 9.24 -3.63
CA LYS A 39 -11.68 8.25 -2.61
C LYS A 39 -10.41 7.81 -1.90
N LEU A 40 -10.52 7.64 -0.58
CA LEU A 40 -9.51 6.99 0.25
C LEU A 40 -10.07 5.66 0.74
N THR A 41 -9.24 4.62 0.73
CA THR A 41 -9.63 3.30 1.18
C THR A 41 -8.49 2.66 1.95
N SER A 42 -8.72 2.34 3.22
CA SER A 42 -7.70 1.71 4.08
C SER A 42 -7.64 0.21 3.85
N VAL A 43 -6.44 -0.29 3.59
CA VAL A 43 -6.12 -1.71 3.39
C VAL A 43 -5.23 -2.18 4.53
N GLY A 44 -5.76 -3.08 5.36
CA GLY A 44 -5.11 -3.52 6.59
C GLY A 44 -5.70 -4.81 7.15
N SER A 45 -5.07 -5.34 8.19
CA SER A 45 -5.42 -6.63 8.79
C SER A 45 -6.43 -6.54 9.93
N ASP A 46 -6.86 -5.35 10.33
CA ASP A 46 -7.87 -5.19 11.37
C ASP A 46 -9.27 -5.48 10.80
N LEU A 47 -9.76 -6.69 11.06
CA LEU A 47 -11.09 -7.13 10.64
C LEU A 47 -12.22 -6.72 11.60
N LEU A 48 -11.86 -6.24 12.81
CA LEU A 48 -12.81 -5.91 13.86
C LEU A 48 -13.13 -4.41 13.89
N GLY A 49 -12.21 -3.57 13.41
CA GLY A 49 -12.47 -2.17 13.12
C GLY A 49 -13.39 -2.00 11.90
N GLU A 50 -14.11 -0.87 11.82
CA GLU A 50 -15.13 -0.65 10.77
C GLU A 50 -14.55 -0.19 9.42
N ASP A 51 -13.28 0.23 9.37
CA ASP A 51 -12.76 1.02 8.23
C ASP A 51 -11.54 0.40 7.53
N GLN A 52 -11.28 -0.90 7.70
CA GLN A 52 -10.19 -1.59 7.00
C GLN A 52 -10.69 -2.84 6.27
N GLN A 53 -10.03 -3.14 5.16
CA GLN A 53 -10.22 -4.41 4.45
C GLN A 53 -8.86 -5.04 4.10
N PRO A 54 -8.68 -6.36 4.24
CA PRO A 54 -7.41 -7.00 3.89
C PRO A 54 -7.10 -6.99 2.39
N GLN A 55 -8.12 -6.83 1.56
CA GLN A 55 -8.01 -6.86 0.11
C GLN A 55 -8.92 -5.79 -0.48
N TYR A 56 -8.41 -5.08 -1.48
CA TYR A 56 -9.17 -4.08 -2.22
C TYR A 56 -8.84 -4.15 -3.71
N MET A 57 -9.87 -3.92 -4.54
CA MET A 57 -9.74 -3.84 -5.99
C MET A 57 -9.92 -2.39 -6.44
N VAL A 58 -8.87 -1.82 -7.02
CA VAL A 58 -8.94 -0.49 -7.64
C VAL A 58 -9.73 -0.60 -8.95
N PRO A 59 -10.71 0.30 -9.20
CA PRO A 59 -11.41 0.33 -10.48
C PRO A 59 -10.48 0.61 -11.68
N PRO A 60 -10.78 0.08 -12.87
CA PRO A 60 -9.97 0.35 -14.06
C PRO A 60 -10.07 1.82 -14.49
N TYR A 61 -9.00 2.33 -15.12
CA TYR A 61 -8.92 3.70 -15.67
C TYR A 61 -9.07 4.83 -14.63
N VAL A 62 -8.76 4.54 -13.36
CA VAL A 62 -8.68 5.51 -12.27
C VAL A 62 -7.21 5.74 -11.91
N TRP A 63 -6.83 6.99 -11.67
CA TRP A 63 -5.51 7.29 -11.15
C TRP A 63 -5.43 6.89 -9.70
N PHE A 64 -4.43 6.11 -9.32
CA PHE A 64 -4.30 5.68 -7.93
C PHE A 64 -2.87 5.76 -7.41
N ARG A 65 -2.76 5.85 -6.09
CA ARG A 65 -1.51 5.80 -5.34
C ARG A 65 -1.74 5.14 -3.99
N LEU A 66 -0.73 4.43 -3.51
CA LEU A 66 -0.72 3.86 -2.16
C LEU A 66 0.29 4.62 -1.31
N TYR A 67 -0.04 4.82 -0.04
CA TYR A 67 0.89 5.31 0.97
C TYR A 67 0.51 4.78 2.35
N PRO A 68 1.45 4.64 3.29
CA PRO A 68 1.14 4.28 4.67
C PRO A 68 0.17 5.28 5.31
N THR A 69 -0.93 4.79 5.89
CA THR A 69 -1.99 5.62 6.48
C THR A 69 -1.43 6.61 7.50
N ASN A 70 -2.01 7.80 7.58
CA ASN A 70 -1.54 8.94 8.39
C ASN A 70 -0.18 9.55 7.97
N ASP A 71 0.42 9.17 6.83
CA ASP A 71 1.55 9.94 6.25
C ASP A 71 1.12 11.34 5.79
N TYR A 72 -0.16 11.47 5.45
CA TYR A 72 -0.78 12.73 5.01
C TYR A 72 -2.14 12.90 5.69
N ALA A 73 -2.41 14.08 6.22
CA ALA A 73 -3.72 14.51 6.67
C ALA A 73 -4.32 15.46 5.64
N ILE A 74 -5.50 15.12 5.12
CA ILE A 74 -6.22 15.96 4.17
C ILE A 74 -7.24 16.80 4.95
N SER A 75 -7.02 18.12 4.98
CA SER A 75 -7.94 19.10 5.54
C SER A 75 -8.87 19.65 4.46
N ILE A 76 -10.15 19.77 4.76
CA ILE A 76 -11.13 20.47 3.91
C ILE A 76 -11.09 21.99 4.11
N ASP A 77 -10.40 22.47 5.16
CA ASP A 77 -10.35 23.88 5.56
C ASP A 77 -8.97 24.49 5.29
N GLY A 78 -8.95 25.74 4.77
CA GLY A 78 -7.73 26.55 4.58
C GLY A 78 -7.06 26.46 3.20
N ALA A 79 -5.96 27.21 3.04
CA ALA A 79 -5.23 27.34 1.77
C ALA A 79 -4.33 26.13 1.45
N VAL A 80 -3.87 25.40 2.47
CA VAL A 80 -3.11 24.16 2.34
C VAL A 80 -4.01 23.02 2.79
N LYS A 81 -4.42 22.18 1.83
CA LYS A 81 -5.38 21.10 2.07
C LYS A 81 -4.74 19.77 2.44
N VAL A 82 -3.41 19.66 2.35
CA VAL A 82 -2.69 18.41 2.62
C VAL A 82 -1.49 18.71 3.52
N HIS A 83 -1.46 18.09 4.69
CA HIS A 83 -0.39 18.20 5.67
C HIS A 83 0.38 16.88 5.70
N LYS A 84 1.69 16.95 5.46
CA LYS A 84 2.57 15.78 5.61
C LYS A 84 2.86 15.58 7.10
N ALA A 85 2.72 14.35 7.59
CA ALA A 85 3.08 14.00 8.95
C ALA A 85 4.61 13.93 9.14
N GLU A 86 5.04 13.83 10.40
CA GLU A 86 6.44 13.61 10.73
C GLU A 86 6.98 12.31 10.12
N PRO A 87 8.26 12.27 9.69
CA PRO A 87 8.87 11.06 9.14
C PRO A 87 8.79 9.88 10.10
N ARG A 88 8.46 8.71 9.57
CA ARG A 88 8.42 7.45 10.34
C ARG A 88 9.75 6.74 10.35
N ASP A 89 9.91 5.89 11.36
CA ASP A 89 11.00 4.93 11.42
C ASP A 89 10.82 3.87 10.32
N ALA A 90 11.68 3.92 9.31
CA ALA A 90 11.62 3.09 8.12
C ALA A 90 11.82 1.59 8.41
N ASP A 91 12.51 1.24 9.49
CA ASP A 91 12.76 -0.16 9.84
C ASP A 91 11.51 -0.83 10.41
N ASN A 92 10.65 -0.04 11.06
CA ASN A 92 9.47 -0.52 11.77
C ASN A 92 8.13 -0.18 11.08
N HIS A 93 8.13 0.69 10.06
CA HIS A 93 6.93 1.14 9.37
C HIS A 93 7.00 0.82 7.88
N HIS A 94 6.85 -0.46 7.55
CA HIS A 94 6.74 -0.93 6.18
C HIS A 94 5.46 -1.73 5.98
N SER A 95 5.01 -1.79 4.74
CA SER A 95 3.86 -2.58 4.33
C SER A 95 4.28 -3.52 3.22
N PHE A 96 3.98 -4.80 3.37
CA PHE A 96 4.14 -5.79 2.31
C PHE A 96 2.77 -6.08 1.71
N LEU A 97 2.66 -5.97 0.38
CA LEU A 97 1.42 -6.24 -0.33
C LEU A 97 1.65 -7.15 -1.53
N GLY A 98 0.61 -7.93 -1.87
CA GLY A 98 0.49 -8.58 -3.17
C GLY A 98 -0.41 -7.75 -4.07
N ALA A 99 -0.02 -7.57 -5.33
CA ALA A 99 -0.85 -6.93 -6.35
C ALA A 99 -1.14 -7.93 -7.47
N THR A 100 -2.41 -8.05 -7.83
CA THR A 100 -2.88 -8.85 -8.97
C THR A 100 -3.61 -7.93 -9.94
N CYS A 101 -3.33 -8.07 -11.23
CA CYS A 101 -3.95 -7.30 -12.29
C CYS A 101 -4.68 -8.24 -13.25
N ILE A 102 -5.90 -7.87 -13.66
CA ILE A 102 -6.72 -8.63 -14.60
C ILE A 102 -7.33 -7.63 -15.60
N PRO A 103 -7.02 -7.71 -16.92
CA PRO A 103 -6.09 -8.64 -17.58
C PRO A 103 -4.64 -8.56 -17.07
N ALA A 104 -3.81 -9.52 -17.47
CA ALA A 104 -2.41 -9.56 -17.03
C ALA A 104 -1.67 -8.25 -17.39
N PHE A 105 -1.01 -7.65 -16.41
CA PHE A 105 -0.29 -6.40 -16.55
C PHE A 105 0.66 -6.41 -17.74
N GLN A 106 0.51 -5.44 -18.64
CA GLN A 106 1.47 -5.10 -19.69
C GLN A 106 2.04 -3.71 -19.41
N ILE A 107 3.31 -3.48 -19.75
CA ILE A 107 3.94 -2.19 -19.50
C ILE A 107 3.33 -1.09 -20.37
N GLU A 108 2.82 -1.46 -21.54
CA GLU A 108 2.11 -0.59 -22.48
C GLU A 108 0.78 -0.06 -21.92
N ASP A 109 0.20 -0.77 -20.97
CA ASP A 109 -1.04 -0.39 -20.28
C ASP A 109 -0.76 0.48 -19.03
N ALA A 110 0.51 0.71 -18.69
CA ALA A 110 0.92 1.43 -17.50
C ALA A 110 1.22 2.91 -17.80
N GLU A 111 0.54 3.80 -17.10
CA GLU A 111 0.78 5.23 -17.16
C GLU A 111 1.35 5.75 -15.83
N VAL A 112 2.36 6.63 -15.92
CA VAL A 112 2.90 7.33 -14.76
C VAL A 112 2.56 8.80 -14.88
N ALA A 113 1.70 9.25 -13.96
CA ALA A 113 1.31 10.64 -13.81
C ALA A 113 2.52 11.58 -13.70
N LYS A 114 2.58 12.63 -14.53
CA LYS A 114 3.51 13.73 -14.31
C LYS A 114 2.88 14.75 -13.38
N ARG A 115 3.65 15.23 -12.40
CA ARG A 115 3.19 16.25 -11.45
C ARG A 115 2.58 17.49 -12.13
N ALA A 116 3.16 17.94 -13.25
CA ALA A 116 2.69 19.10 -13.99
C ALA A 116 1.31 18.90 -14.64
N GLU A 117 0.89 17.66 -14.88
CA GLU A 117 -0.42 17.33 -15.48
C GLU A 117 -1.54 17.22 -14.42
N PHE A 118 -1.17 17.16 -13.14
CA PHE A 118 -2.09 16.98 -12.00
C PHE A 118 -2.26 18.23 -11.14
N ILE A 119 -1.32 19.17 -11.22
CA ILE A 119 -1.33 20.42 -10.46
C ILE A 119 -1.51 21.54 -11.48
N SER A 120 -2.75 21.74 -11.94
CA SER A 120 -3.15 22.88 -12.77
C SER A 120 -4.31 23.61 -12.13
#